data_AF-A0A419AP70-F1
#
_entry.id   AF-A0A419AP70-F1
#
_cell.length_a   1.000
_cell.length_b   1.000
_cell.length_c   1.000
_cell.angle_alpha   90.00
_cell.angle_beta   90.00
_cell.angle_gamma   90.00
#
_symmetry.space_group_name_H-M   'P 1'
#
loop_
_entity.id
_entity.type
_entity.pdbx_description
1 polymer ?
#
loop_
_entity_poly.entity_id
_entity_poly.type
_entity_poly.pdbx_seq_one_letter_code
_entity_poly.pdbx_strand_id
1 'polypeptide(L)'
;MIHVYEPSIDAPTEQSPNWYRNYHNLFNICHLTNVLLLSYMNSFIESFEFDRIIHENKESVIKNGKLSEEEFSGKKNTTVDHDHIFNLAVKSFLQEIVEHNANQANEIKENYRDMGINVGDYFKKNVNINLDELLKSLPTNNWYLVVKGFLNVWEFMFLFSAIESNLKEILKSHGIQENIYTTQLIEKISDKYPNILSLMSNVHHFSKEISFDVWGIFTEIRNIYAHTHGMLNDENIHKFNKRIKRFRQSYHSSFKEIKSSSDFILSSYVDDADELFDKETLISGRFYLIPDKELNIFRNFSSKFMTLLSHLDK
;
A
#
# COMPACT_ATOMS: atom_id res chain seq x y z
N MET A 1 -12.84 -2.75 17.31
CA MET A 1 -12.93 -3.87 16.34
C MET A 1 -12.03 -3.60 15.14
N ILE A 2 -11.33 -4.63 14.64
CA ILE A 2 -10.52 -4.56 13.41
C ILE A 2 -11.44 -4.59 12.19
N HIS A 3 -11.11 -3.84 11.15
CA HIS A 3 -11.79 -3.91 9.87
C HIS A 3 -10.90 -4.63 8.88
N VAL A 4 -11.30 -5.84 8.50
CA VAL A 4 -10.51 -6.72 7.64
C VAL A 4 -10.29 -6.12 6.24
N TYR A 5 -11.28 -5.37 5.74
CA TYR A 5 -11.26 -4.85 4.36
C TYR A 5 -10.95 -3.36 4.27
N GLU A 6 -11.60 -2.53 5.11
CA GLU A 6 -11.45 -1.08 5.07
C GLU A 6 -11.29 -0.49 6.48
N PRO A 7 -10.05 -0.19 6.90
CA PRO A 7 -9.76 0.36 8.22
C PRO A 7 -10.36 1.76 8.40
N SER A 8 -11.17 1.93 9.44
CA SER A 8 -11.72 3.22 9.85
C SER A 8 -10.93 3.84 11.00
N ILE A 9 -10.97 5.17 11.07
CA ILE A 9 -10.49 5.96 12.20
C ILE A 9 -11.67 6.69 12.85
N ASP A 10 -11.67 6.77 14.17
CA ASP A 10 -12.76 7.40 14.91
C ASP A 10 -12.65 8.93 14.80
N ALA A 11 -13.79 9.59 14.55
CA ALA A 11 -13.84 11.03 14.37
C ALA A 11 -13.36 11.78 15.63
N PRO A 12 -12.57 12.87 15.47
CA PRO A 12 -12.12 13.66 16.61
C PRO A 12 -13.30 14.38 17.26
N THR A 13 -13.21 14.53 18.58
CA THR A 13 -14.13 15.33 19.39
C THR A 13 -13.52 16.71 19.70
N GLU A 14 -14.32 17.61 20.29
CA GLU A 14 -13.82 18.91 20.77
C GLU A 14 -12.69 18.78 21.80
N GLN A 15 -12.61 17.66 22.51
CA GLN A 15 -11.57 17.37 23.50
C GLN A 15 -10.34 16.69 22.89
N SER A 16 -10.39 16.31 21.61
CA SER A 16 -9.27 15.59 20.98
C SER A 16 -8.07 16.52 20.76
N PRO A 17 -6.83 16.04 21.03
CA PRO A 17 -5.61 16.79 20.78
C PRO A 17 -5.47 17.25 19.33
N ASN A 18 -4.79 18.38 19.13
CA ASN A 18 -4.54 18.92 17.79
C ASN A 18 -3.78 17.93 16.89
N TRP A 19 -2.80 17.22 17.44
CA TRP A 19 -2.06 16.20 16.70
C TRP A 19 -2.97 15.09 16.18
N TYR A 20 -4.00 14.69 16.94
CA TYR A 20 -4.94 13.66 16.54
C TYR A 20 -5.90 14.15 15.46
N ARG A 21 -6.37 15.39 15.54
CA ARG A 21 -7.18 16.01 14.48
C ARG A 21 -6.43 16.07 13.16
N ASN A 22 -5.15 16.46 13.21
CA ASN A 22 -4.28 16.49 12.04
C ASN A 22 -4.03 15.07 11.50
N TYR A 23 -3.72 14.11 12.37
CA TYR A 23 -3.57 12.70 12.00
C TYR A 23 -4.83 12.15 11.33
N HIS A 24 -6.01 12.42 11.89
CA HIS A 24 -7.29 11.98 11.34
C HIS A 24 -7.52 12.51 9.92
N ASN A 25 -7.23 13.79 9.68
CA ASN A 25 -7.35 14.36 8.35
C ASN A 25 -6.35 13.73 7.38
N LEU A 26 -5.10 13.54 7.81
CA LEU A 26 -4.07 12.89 6.99
C LEU A 26 -4.44 11.44 6.66
N PHE A 27 -4.93 10.67 7.64
CA PHE A 27 -5.39 9.30 7.46
C PHE A 27 -6.45 9.22 6.36
N ASN A 28 -7.49 10.04 6.47
CA ASN A 28 -8.59 10.05 5.50
C ASN A 28 -8.18 10.59 4.13
N ILE A 29 -7.33 11.63 4.05
CA ILE A 29 -6.87 12.17 2.76
C ILE A 29 -6.00 11.16 2.00
N CYS A 30 -5.11 10.46 2.69
CA CYS A 30 -4.26 9.45 2.05
C CYS A 30 -5.12 8.31 1.48
N HIS A 31 -6.03 7.77 2.29
CA HIS A 31 -6.95 6.72 1.87
C HIS A 31 -7.86 7.18 0.72
N LEU A 32 -8.47 8.36 0.83
CA LEU A 32 -9.35 8.92 -0.20
C LEU A 32 -8.62 9.13 -1.52
N THR A 33 -7.37 9.57 -1.50
CA THR A 33 -6.56 9.76 -2.71
C THR A 33 -6.33 8.44 -3.42
N ASN A 34 -5.97 7.39 -2.67
CA ASN A 34 -5.78 6.05 -3.23
C ASN A 34 -7.07 5.46 -3.77
N VAL A 35 -8.17 5.54 -3.02
CA VAL A 35 -9.48 5.06 -3.45
C VAL A 35 -9.95 5.82 -4.70
N LEU A 36 -9.83 7.15 -4.73
CA LEU A 36 -10.24 7.96 -5.88
C LEU A 36 -9.50 7.54 -7.15
N LEU A 37 -8.17 7.40 -7.09
CA LEU A 37 -7.36 7.04 -8.26
C LEU A 37 -7.67 5.62 -8.75
N LEU A 38 -7.76 4.66 -7.82
CA LEU A 38 -8.09 3.27 -8.16
C LEU A 38 -9.52 3.14 -8.70
N SER A 39 -10.50 3.78 -8.08
CA SER A 39 -11.89 3.78 -8.54
C SER A 39 -12.02 4.44 -9.90
N TYR A 40 -11.36 5.57 -10.14
CA TYR A 40 -11.36 6.21 -11.45
C TYR A 40 -10.76 5.29 -12.51
N MET A 41 -9.61 4.68 -12.23
CA MET A 41 -8.96 3.73 -13.15
C MET A 41 -9.86 2.51 -13.42
N ASN A 42 -10.42 1.90 -12.38
CA ASN A 42 -11.32 0.74 -12.52
C ASN A 42 -12.55 1.09 -13.36
N SER A 43 -13.25 2.18 -13.00
CA SER A 43 -14.46 2.60 -13.72
C SER A 43 -14.17 3.01 -15.16
N PHE A 44 -13.04 3.66 -15.42
CA PHE A 44 -12.63 4.00 -16.79
C PHE A 44 -12.38 2.74 -17.61
N ILE A 45 -11.63 1.77 -17.06
CA ILE A 45 -11.35 0.51 -17.73
C ILE A 45 -12.67 -0.22 -18.02
N GLU A 46 -13.52 -0.40 -17.01
CA GLU A 46 -14.79 -1.12 -17.13
C GLU A 46 -15.76 -0.46 -18.13
N SER A 47 -15.84 0.87 -18.13
CA SER A 47 -16.85 1.58 -18.93
C SER A 47 -16.42 1.83 -20.37
N PHE A 48 -15.11 1.96 -20.64
CA PHE A 48 -14.62 2.45 -21.94
C PHE A 48 -13.60 1.52 -22.60
N GLU A 49 -12.75 0.85 -21.83
CA GLU A 49 -11.64 0.07 -22.38
C GLU A 49 -11.91 -1.42 -22.45
N PHE A 50 -12.79 -1.94 -21.59
CA PHE A 50 -12.95 -3.38 -21.37
C PHE A 50 -13.33 -4.12 -22.66
N ASP A 51 -14.42 -3.70 -23.31
CA ASP A 51 -14.87 -4.30 -24.57
C ASP A 51 -13.91 -4.02 -25.72
N ARG A 52 -13.31 -2.83 -25.75
CA ARG A 52 -12.32 -2.43 -26.77
C ARG A 52 -11.12 -3.36 -26.75
N ILE A 53 -10.52 -3.57 -25.59
CA ILE A 53 -9.33 -4.40 -25.41
C ILE A 53 -9.63 -5.86 -25.72
N ILE A 54 -10.79 -6.39 -25.29
CA ILE A 54 -11.22 -7.74 -25.64
C ILE A 54 -11.32 -7.90 -27.16
N HIS A 55 -11.92 -6.92 -27.84
CA HIS A 55 -12.08 -6.97 -29.29
C HIS A 55 -10.73 -6.91 -30.02
N GLU A 56 -9.86 -5.97 -29.65
CA GLU A 56 -8.55 -5.76 -30.26
C GLU A 56 -7.57 -6.92 -30.00
N ASN A 57 -7.69 -7.60 -28.85
CA ASN A 57 -6.76 -8.65 -28.44
C ASN A 57 -7.39 -10.06 -28.47
N LYS A 58 -8.56 -10.22 -29.08
CA LYS A 58 -9.40 -11.43 -28.97
C LYS A 58 -8.63 -12.73 -29.20
N GLU A 59 -7.85 -12.82 -30.27
CA GLU A 59 -7.09 -14.04 -30.61
C GLU A 59 -6.01 -14.37 -29.56
N SER A 60 -5.32 -13.36 -29.05
CA SER A 60 -4.28 -13.52 -28.01
C SER A 60 -4.89 -13.97 -26.68
N VAL A 61 -6.00 -13.34 -26.29
CA VAL A 61 -6.68 -13.63 -25.02
C VAL A 61 -7.31 -15.04 -25.03
N ILE A 62 -7.89 -15.48 -26.16
CA ILE A 62 -8.37 -16.86 -26.33
C ILE A 62 -7.21 -17.86 -26.26
N LYS A 63 -6.13 -17.60 -27.00
CA LYS A 63 -4.96 -18.51 -27.05
C LYS A 63 -4.31 -18.72 -25.69
N ASN A 64 -4.35 -17.71 -24.83
CA ASN A 64 -3.81 -17.76 -23.48
C ASN A 64 -4.79 -18.34 -22.44
N GLY A 65 -5.97 -18.82 -22.87
CA GLY A 65 -7.02 -19.34 -21.98
C GLY A 65 -7.63 -18.27 -21.07
N LYS A 66 -7.48 -17.00 -21.43
CA LYS A 66 -7.99 -15.84 -20.68
C LYS A 66 -9.36 -15.37 -21.15
N LEU A 67 -9.85 -15.95 -22.25
CA LEU A 67 -11.21 -15.85 -22.73
C LEU A 67 -11.66 -17.22 -23.23
N SER A 68 -12.75 -17.73 -22.66
CA SER A 68 -13.41 -18.95 -23.13
C SER A 68 -14.83 -18.64 -23.57
N GLU A 69 -15.18 -19.04 -24.78
CA GLU A 69 -16.56 -19.03 -25.27
C GLU A 69 -17.11 -20.46 -25.15
N GLU A 70 -17.95 -20.72 -24.15
CA GLU A 70 -18.66 -21.99 -24.00
C GLU A 70 -20.12 -21.81 -24.40
N GLU A 71 -20.65 -22.71 -25.24
CA GLU A 71 -22.04 -22.66 -25.65
C GLU A 71 -22.87 -23.59 -24.77
N PHE A 72 -23.71 -23.02 -23.91
CA PHE A 72 -24.59 -23.77 -23.02
C PHE A 72 -26.05 -23.45 -23.34
N SER A 73 -26.82 -24.46 -23.75
CA SER A 73 -28.25 -24.31 -24.10
C SER A 73 -28.53 -23.24 -25.17
N GLY A 74 -27.67 -23.13 -26.19
CA GLY A 74 -27.83 -22.16 -27.29
C GLY A 74 -27.50 -20.70 -26.91
N LYS A 75 -26.91 -20.48 -25.72
CA LYS A 75 -26.31 -19.20 -25.33
C LYS A 75 -24.80 -19.35 -25.24
N LYS A 76 -24.07 -18.46 -25.91
CA LYS A 76 -22.63 -18.29 -25.72
C LYS A 76 -22.37 -17.62 -24.38
N ASN A 77 -21.82 -18.36 -23.44
CA ASN A 77 -21.24 -17.81 -22.22
C ASN A 77 -19.77 -17.48 -22.49
N THR A 78 -19.41 -16.22 -22.28
CA THR A 78 -18.02 -15.77 -22.38
C THR A 78 -17.48 -15.59 -20.97
N THR A 79 -16.44 -16.33 -20.62
CA THR A 79 -15.71 -16.13 -19.36
C THR A 79 -14.41 -15.40 -19.68
N VAL A 80 -14.15 -14.29 -18.99
CA VAL A 80 -12.98 -13.44 -19.21
C VAL A 80 -12.21 -13.28 -17.91
N ASP A 81 -10.88 -13.39 -17.97
CA ASP A 81 -9.99 -13.05 -16.87
C ASP A 81 -9.88 -11.52 -16.76
N HIS A 82 -10.62 -10.95 -15.80
CA HIS A 82 -10.64 -9.50 -15.54
C HIS A 82 -9.25 -8.95 -15.23
N ASP A 83 -8.44 -9.65 -14.43
CA ASP A 83 -7.10 -9.18 -14.04
C ASP A 83 -6.18 -9.05 -15.25
N HIS A 84 -6.36 -9.93 -16.25
CA HIS A 84 -5.63 -9.85 -17.51
C HIS A 84 -6.04 -8.63 -18.35
N ILE A 85 -7.34 -8.34 -18.45
CA ILE A 85 -7.83 -7.17 -19.18
C ILE A 85 -7.36 -5.87 -18.51
N PHE A 86 -7.45 -5.78 -17.20
CA PHE A 86 -6.98 -4.64 -16.43
C PHE A 86 -5.46 -4.42 -16.60
N ASN A 87 -4.67 -5.49 -16.60
CA ASN A 87 -3.24 -5.42 -16.89
C ASN A 87 -2.96 -4.79 -18.26
N LEU A 88 -3.64 -5.26 -19.31
CA LEU A 88 -3.46 -4.73 -20.67
C LEU A 88 -3.88 -3.26 -20.77
N ALA A 89 -5.01 -2.90 -20.15
CA ALA A 89 -5.52 -1.54 -20.16
C ALA A 89 -4.54 -0.56 -19.50
N VAL A 90 -4.06 -0.91 -18.30
CA VAL A 90 -3.07 -0.10 -17.58
C VAL A 90 -1.76 -0.01 -18.37
N LYS A 91 -1.31 -1.11 -18.99
CA LYS A 91 -0.11 -1.07 -19.85
C LYS A 91 -0.27 -0.08 -21.00
N SER A 92 -1.39 -0.12 -21.72
CA SER A 92 -1.68 0.81 -22.83
C SER A 92 -1.65 2.26 -22.35
N PHE A 93 -2.34 2.55 -21.24
CA PHE A 93 -2.38 3.89 -20.67
C PHE A 93 -0.99 4.40 -20.24
N LEU A 94 -0.17 3.54 -19.65
CA LEU A 94 1.22 3.90 -19.31
C LEU A 94 2.07 4.19 -20.55
N GLN A 95 1.86 3.46 -21.65
CA GLN A 95 2.54 3.75 -22.92
C GLN A 95 2.14 5.12 -23.45
N GLU A 96 0.84 5.44 -23.45
CA GLU A 96 0.33 6.76 -23.83
C GLU A 96 0.92 7.89 -22.97
N ILE A 97 1.04 7.69 -21.65
CA ILE A 97 1.69 8.65 -20.74
C ILE A 97 3.16 8.85 -21.12
N VAL A 98 3.90 7.77 -21.40
CA VAL A 98 5.32 7.84 -21.78
C VAL A 98 5.48 8.62 -23.08
N GLU A 99 4.65 8.33 -24.08
CA GLU A 99 4.65 9.01 -25.38
C GLU A 99 4.26 10.49 -25.24
N HIS A 100 3.21 10.79 -24.48
CA HIS A 100 2.79 12.16 -24.22
C HIS A 100 3.88 12.96 -23.49
N ASN A 101 4.52 12.38 -22.48
CA ASN A 101 5.63 13.02 -21.76
C ASN A 101 6.84 13.28 -22.65
N ALA A 102 7.12 12.38 -23.60
CA ALA A 102 8.17 12.58 -24.59
C ALA A 102 7.81 13.72 -25.57
N ASN A 103 6.55 13.82 -25.97
CA ASN A 103 6.05 14.80 -26.94
C ASN A 103 5.82 16.20 -26.35
N GLN A 104 5.46 16.32 -25.06
CA GLN A 104 5.22 17.60 -24.40
C GLN A 104 6.41 18.57 -24.50
N ALA A 105 7.63 18.03 -24.51
CA ALA A 105 8.85 18.81 -24.72
C ALA A 105 8.90 19.49 -26.11
N ASN A 106 8.39 18.80 -27.14
CA ASN A 106 8.33 19.32 -28.50
C ASN A 106 7.23 20.38 -28.62
N GLU A 107 6.07 20.17 -28.02
CA GLU A 107 4.98 21.17 -28.00
C GLU A 107 5.44 22.48 -27.35
N ILE A 108 6.11 22.40 -26.20
CA ILE A 108 6.68 23.59 -25.54
C ILE A 108 7.70 24.28 -26.45
N LYS A 109 8.59 23.52 -27.09
CA LYS A 109 9.59 24.05 -28.03
C LYS A 109 8.94 24.74 -29.24
N GLU A 110 7.86 24.19 -29.78
CA GLU A 110 7.10 24.79 -30.88
C GLU A 110 6.46 26.11 -30.44
N ASN A 111 5.83 26.17 -29.27
CA ASN A 111 5.27 27.41 -28.74
C ASN A 111 6.33 28.53 -28.61
N TYR A 112 7.53 28.21 -28.10
CA TYR A 112 8.62 29.20 -28.03
C TYR A 112 9.12 29.60 -29.42
N ARG A 113 9.17 28.66 -30.37
CA ARG A 113 9.56 28.93 -31.75
C ARG A 113 8.57 29.89 -32.42
N ASP A 114 7.27 29.74 -32.18
CA ASP A 114 6.23 30.64 -32.69
C ASP A 114 6.34 32.05 -32.10
N MET A 115 6.88 32.17 -30.88
CA MET A 115 7.22 33.46 -30.25
C MET A 115 8.57 34.04 -30.74
N GLY A 116 9.23 33.39 -31.71
CA GLY A 116 10.54 33.80 -32.23
C GLY A 116 11.72 33.45 -31.31
N ILE A 117 11.51 32.64 -30.28
CA ILE A 117 12.53 32.24 -29.31
C ILE A 117 13.06 30.85 -29.69
N ASN A 118 14.33 30.79 -30.10
CA ASN A 118 15.00 29.51 -30.35
C ASN A 118 15.56 28.93 -29.04
N VAL A 119 14.88 27.91 -28.53
CA VAL A 119 15.25 27.20 -27.29
C VAL A 119 16.18 26.00 -27.53
N GLY A 120 16.62 25.76 -28.77
CA GLY A 120 17.59 24.72 -29.11
C GLY A 120 17.17 23.33 -28.61
N ASP A 121 18.08 22.66 -27.90
CA ASP A 121 17.86 21.36 -27.25
C ASP A 121 17.54 21.48 -25.75
N TYR A 122 17.26 22.70 -25.26
CA TYR A 122 17.03 22.94 -23.82
C TYR A 122 15.89 22.08 -23.24
N PHE A 123 14.84 21.84 -24.04
CA PHE A 123 13.72 20.99 -23.65
C PHE A 123 13.85 19.53 -24.08
N LYS A 124 14.93 19.13 -24.76
CA LYS A 124 15.09 17.77 -25.25
C LYS A 124 15.21 16.81 -24.06
N LYS A 125 14.10 16.16 -23.70
CA LYS A 125 14.08 15.13 -22.67
C LYS A 125 14.55 13.81 -23.28
N ASN A 126 15.51 13.16 -22.65
CA ASN A 126 15.87 11.78 -22.98
C ASN A 126 14.88 10.82 -22.28
N VAL A 127 13.65 10.75 -22.78
CA VAL A 127 12.63 9.81 -22.26
C VAL A 127 12.79 8.48 -22.99
N ASN A 128 13.72 7.64 -22.54
CA ASN A 128 13.82 6.26 -22.99
C ASN A 128 13.25 5.34 -21.90
N ILE A 129 11.92 5.31 -21.78
CA ILE A 129 11.22 4.47 -20.81
C ILE A 129 10.70 3.23 -21.54
N ASN A 130 11.30 2.07 -21.25
CA ASN A 130 10.82 0.78 -21.74
C ASN A 130 10.07 0.06 -20.61
N LEU A 131 8.74 -0.04 -20.75
CA LEU A 131 7.90 -0.69 -19.75
C LEU A 131 8.25 -2.18 -19.57
N ASP A 132 8.59 -2.91 -20.64
CA ASP A 132 8.95 -4.33 -20.54
C ASP A 132 10.28 -4.54 -19.82
N GLU A 133 11.20 -3.57 -19.91
CA GLU A 133 12.42 -3.57 -19.12
C GLU A 133 12.15 -3.25 -17.65
N LEU A 134 11.28 -2.26 -17.36
CA LEU A 134 10.88 -1.92 -15.99
C LEU A 134 10.21 -3.10 -15.27
N LEU A 135 9.39 -3.90 -15.96
CA LEU A 135 8.78 -5.11 -15.40
C LEU A 135 9.79 -6.11 -14.85
N LYS A 136 11.02 -6.16 -15.38
CA LYS A 136 12.06 -7.06 -14.87
C LYS A 136 12.49 -6.71 -13.44
N SER A 137 12.30 -5.45 -13.05
CA SER A 137 12.60 -4.95 -11.71
C SER A 137 11.40 -5.07 -10.76
N LEU A 138 10.27 -5.63 -11.20
CA LEU A 138 9.02 -5.66 -10.43
C LEU A 138 8.68 -7.10 -9.99
N PRO A 139 7.99 -7.27 -8.85
CA PRO A 139 7.71 -8.60 -8.30
C PRO A 139 6.60 -9.33 -9.08
N THR A 140 5.87 -8.61 -9.94
CA THR A 140 4.75 -9.13 -10.75
C THR A 140 4.86 -8.63 -12.19
N ASN A 141 4.29 -9.37 -13.12
CA ASN A 141 4.15 -9.00 -14.53
C ASN A 141 2.82 -8.27 -14.83
N ASN A 142 2.03 -7.98 -13.81
CA ASN A 142 0.73 -7.30 -13.93
C ASN A 142 0.86 -5.80 -13.56
N TRP A 143 0.77 -4.93 -14.57
CA TRP A 143 0.85 -3.47 -14.42
C TRP A 143 -0.25 -2.87 -13.53
N TYR A 144 -1.45 -3.45 -13.52
CA TYR A 144 -2.50 -3.02 -12.60
C TYR A 144 -2.08 -3.23 -11.14
N LEU A 145 -1.54 -4.42 -10.82
CA LEU A 145 -1.01 -4.72 -9.49
C LEU A 145 0.22 -3.86 -9.16
N VAL A 146 1.04 -3.51 -10.16
CA VAL A 146 2.19 -2.61 -9.98
C VAL A 146 1.74 -1.21 -9.57
N VAL A 147 0.83 -0.59 -10.32
CA VAL A 147 0.32 0.76 -10.03
C VAL A 147 -0.34 0.79 -8.66
N LYS A 148 -1.18 -0.21 -8.36
CA LYS A 148 -1.82 -0.37 -7.06
C LYS A 148 -0.81 -0.51 -5.92
N GLY A 149 0.22 -1.33 -6.11
CA GLY A 149 1.28 -1.51 -5.12
C GLY A 149 2.08 -0.24 -4.84
N PHE A 150 2.35 0.59 -5.86
CA PHE A 150 3.00 1.88 -5.66
C PHE A 150 2.10 2.90 -4.93
N LEU A 151 0.80 2.92 -5.21
CA LEU A 151 -0.16 3.74 -4.46
C LEU A 151 -0.21 3.34 -2.98
N ASN A 152 -0.19 2.04 -2.69
CA ASN A 152 -0.10 1.53 -1.32
C ASN A 152 1.18 1.96 -0.60
N VAL A 153 2.31 1.89 -1.30
CA VAL A 153 3.61 2.35 -0.79
C VAL A 153 3.58 3.85 -0.49
N TRP A 154 3.02 4.65 -1.39
CA TRP A 154 2.88 6.09 -1.20
C TRP A 154 2.10 6.39 0.08
N GLU A 155 0.90 5.83 0.23
CA GLU A 155 0.10 6.03 1.43
C GLU A 155 0.82 5.55 2.69
N PHE A 156 1.42 4.36 2.63
CA PHE A 156 2.20 3.81 3.73
C PHE A 156 3.28 4.81 4.20
N MET A 157 4.09 5.33 3.28
CA MET A 157 5.18 6.25 3.61
C MET A 157 4.66 7.56 4.22
N PHE A 158 3.54 8.09 3.72
CA PHE A 158 2.89 9.28 4.27
C PHE A 158 2.36 9.04 5.69
N LEU A 159 1.57 7.97 5.88
CA LEU A 159 0.99 7.64 7.18
C LEU A 159 2.07 7.31 8.21
N PHE A 160 3.06 6.50 7.84
CA PHE A 160 4.15 6.13 8.73
C PHE A 160 4.90 7.37 9.22
N SER A 161 5.22 8.30 8.32
CA SER A 161 5.93 9.54 8.66
C SER A 161 5.11 10.43 9.60
N ALA A 162 3.79 10.52 9.38
CA ALA A 162 2.88 11.27 10.25
C ALA A 162 2.78 10.65 11.65
N ILE A 163 2.62 9.33 11.75
CA ILE A 163 2.59 8.59 13.02
C ILE A 163 3.92 8.77 13.75
N GLU A 164 5.04 8.50 13.08
CA GLU A 164 6.39 8.65 13.64
C GLU A 164 6.61 10.04 14.23
N SER A 165 6.21 11.09 13.51
CA SER A 165 6.35 12.48 13.93
C SER A 165 5.48 12.79 15.15
N ASN A 166 4.20 12.40 15.12
CA ASN A 166 3.28 12.62 16.23
C ASN A 166 3.72 11.89 17.50
N LEU A 167 4.13 10.61 17.40
CA LEU A 167 4.60 9.86 18.56
C LEU A 167 5.85 10.50 19.18
N LYS A 168 6.79 10.99 18.35
CA LYS A 168 7.97 11.72 18.83
C LYS A 168 7.59 13.04 19.49
N GLU A 169 6.62 13.77 18.96
CA GLU A 169 6.14 15.02 19.54
C GLU A 169 5.46 14.80 20.90
N ILE A 170 4.61 13.78 21.03
CA ILE A 170 3.96 13.40 22.28
C ILE A 170 5.00 13.02 23.35
N LEU A 171 6.03 12.26 22.99
CA LEU A 171 7.09 11.90 23.95
C LEU A 171 7.88 13.15 24.39
N LYS A 172 8.17 14.07 23.46
CA LYS A 172 8.86 15.33 23.76
C LYS A 172 8.03 16.25 24.66
N SER A 173 6.72 16.39 24.43
CA SER A 173 5.83 17.21 25.27
C SER A 173 5.79 16.71 26.72
N HIS A 174 6.04 15.41 26.92
CA HIS A 174 6.14 14.78 28.23
C HIS A 174 7.56 14.74 28.83
N GLY A 175 8.50 15.51 28.27
CA GLY A 175 9.85 15.68 28.81
C GLY A 175 10.84 14.58 28.43
N ILE A 176 10.48 13.66 27.52
CA ILE A 176 11.41 12.64 27.02
C ILE A 176 12.21 13.27 25.87
N GLN A 177 13.39 13.80 26.20
CA GLN A 177 14.25 14.55 25.26
C GLN A 177 15.32 13.69 24.57
N GLU A 178 15.38 12.39 24.86
CA GLU A 178 16.37 11.50 24.27
C GLU A 178 16.14 11.28 22.77
N ASN A 179 17.21 10.97 22.03
CA ASN A 179 17.13 10.54 20.63
C ASN A 179 16.44 9.15 20.56
N ILE A 180 15.11 9.16 20.50
CA ILE A 180 14.31 7.94 20.41
C ILE A 180 14.41 7.36 19.00
N TYR A 181 14.94 6.14 18.92
CA TYR A 181 14.96 5.38 17.67
C TYR A 181 13.54 5.02 17.25
N THR A 182 13.26 5.08 15.95
CA THR A 182 11.94 4.78 15.37
C THR A 182 11.41 3.43 15.83
N THR A 183 12.27 2.41 15.92
CA THR A 183 11.92 1.05 16.36
C THR A 183 11.43 0.96 17.81
N GLN A 184 11.75 1.94 18.65
CA GLN A 184 11.42 1.96 20.09
C GLN A 184 10.17 2.80 20.40
N LEU A 185 9.56 3.44 19.40
CA LEU A 185 8.49 4.41 19.64
C LEU A 185 7.27 3.80 20.35
N ILE A 186 6.79 2.65 19.89
CA ILE A 186 5.62 1.99 20.51
C ILE A 186 5.94 1.56 21.95
N GLU A 187 7.15 1.08 22.21
CA GLU A 187 7.60 0.74 23.57
C GLU A 187 7.59 1.97 24.47
N LYS A 188 8.24 3.07 24.06
CA LYS A 188 8.31 4.31 24.84
C LYS A 188 6.94 4.96 25.08
N ILE A 189 6.05 4.91 24.10
CA ILE A 189 4.66 5.35 24.26
C ILE A 189 3.94 4.47 25.27
N SER A 190 4.14 3.15 25.20
CA SER A 190 3.50 2.21 26.13
C SER A 190 4.02 2.36 27.56
N ASP A 191 5.30 2.68 27.74
CA ASP A 191 5.86 3.00 29.06
C ASP A 191 5.20 4.26 29.65
N LYS A 192 4.92 5.25 28.79
CA LYS A 192 4.26 6.50 29.20
C LYS A 192 2.76 6.32 29.45
N TYR A 193 2.10 5.46 28.68
CA TYR A 193 0.68 5.16 28.77
C TYR A 193 0.47 3.65 28.99
N PRO A 194 0.69 3.12 30.22
CA PRO A 194 0.77 1.67 30.49
C PRO A 194 -0.44 0.85 30.05
N ASN A 195 -1.63 1.48 29.99
CA ASN A 195 -2.88 0.82 29.65
C ASN A 195 -3.10 0.67 28.13
N ILE A 196 -2.34 1.36 27.28
CA ILE A 196 -2.63 1.41 25.83
C ILE A 196 -2.55 0.03 25.18
N LEU A 197 -1.55 -0.78 25.51
CA LEU A 197 -1.40 -2.12 24.96
C LEU A 197 -2.44 -3.10 25.51
N SER A 198 -2.85 -2.93 26.76
CA SER A 198 -3.96 -3.72 27.32
C SER A 198 -5.27 -3.40 26.60
N LEU A 199 -5.52 -2.12 26.28
CA LEU A 199 -6.72 -1.71 25.53
C LEU A 199 -6.67 -2.21 24.09
N MET A 200 -5.51 -2.11 23.42
CA MET A 200 -5.29 -2.69 22.09
C MET A 200 -5.59 -4.20 22.06
N SER A 201 -5.12 -4.94 23.06
CA SER A 201 -5.36 -6.38 23.16
C SER A 201 -6.83 -6.70 23.41
N ASN A 202 -7.47 -6.04 24.37
CA ASN A 202 -8.82 -6.39 24.81
C ASN A 202 -9.92 -5.92 23.85
N VAL A 203 -9.70 -4.81 23.13
CA VAL A 203 -10.73 -4.19 22.27
C VAL A 203 -10.50 -4.48 20.79
N HIS A 204 -9.24 -4.69 20.40
CA HIS A 204 -8.84 -4.82 19.00
C HIS A 204 -8.02 -6.08 18.71
N HIS A 205 -7.85 -6.99 19.66
CA HIS A 205 -7.08 -8.24 19.50
C HIS A 205 -5.59 -8.03 19.13
N PHE A 206 -5.07 -6.81 19.24
CA PHE A 206 -3.64 -6.54 19.08
C PHE A 206 -2.93 -6.75 20.42
N SER A 207 -2.43 -7.96 20.65
CA SER A 207 -1.55 -8.26 21.79
C SER A 207 -0.31 -7.34 21.81
N LYS A 208 0.41 -7.34 22.94
CA LYS A 208 1.65 -6.57 23.09
C LYS A 208 2.69 -7.00 22.05
N GLU A 209 2.84 -8.30 21.85
CA GLU A 209 3.80 -8.91 20.94
C GLU A 209 3.53 -8.48 19.49
N ILE A 210 2.30 -8.67 19.00
CA ILE A 210 1.95 -8.28 17.63
C ILE A 210 2.02 -6.76 17.42
N SER A 211 1.71 -5.95 18.44
CA SER A 211 1.83 -4.49 18.34
C SER A 211 3.28 -4.06 18.06
N PHE A 212 4.25 -4.67 18.74
CA PHE A 212 5.66 -4.41 18.49
C PHE A 212 6.13 -5.01 17.16
N ASP A 213 5.66 -6.20 16.81
CA ASP A 213 6.09 -6.88 15.59
C ASP A 213 5.52 -6.20 14.32
N VAL A 214 4.28 -5.69 14.36
CA VAL A 214 3.70 -4.81 13.31
C VAL A 214 4.57 -3.57 13.15
N TRP A 215 4.80 -2.81 14.23
CA TRP A 215 5.61 -1.60 14.11
C TRP A 215 7.03 -1.90 13.61
N GLY A 216 7.62 -2.99 14.08
CA GLY A 216 8.95 -3.44 13.68
C GLY A 216 9.04 -3.82 12.21
N ILE A 217 8.07 -4.58 11.67
CA ILE A 217 8.09 -5.00 10.26
C ILE A 217 7.88 -3.81 9.32
N PHE A 218 6.94 -2.93 9.63
CA PHE A 218 6.69 -1.73 8.82
C PHE A 218 7.85 -0.72 8.92
N THR A 219 8.55 -0.65 10.05
CA THR A 219 9.80 0.13 10.12
C THR A 219 10.86 -0.39 9.14
N GLU A 220 11.00 -1.70 8.96
CA GLU A 220 11.93 -2.25 7.95
C GLU A 220 11.48 -1.92 6.53
N ILE A 221 10.19 -2.03 6.23
CA ILE A 221 9.66 -1.66 4.92
C ILE A 221 9.98 -0.20 4.61
N ARG A 222 9.73 0.71 5.58
CA ARG A 222 10.10 2.12 5.47
C ARG A 222 11.59 2.31 5.24
N ASN A 223 12.44 1.53 5.91
CA ASN A 223 13.90 1.61 5.72
C ASN A 223 14.34 1.14 4.33
N ILE A 224 13.72 0.09 3.77
CA ILE A 224 13.96 -0.33 2.38
C ILE A 224 13.64 0.84 1.43
N TYR A 225 12.52 1.52 1.64
CA TYR A 225 12.16 2.68 0.83
C TYR A 225 13.07 3.90 1.05
N ALA A 226 13.49 4.17 2.28
CA ALA A 226 14.36 5.30 2.59
C ALA A 226 15.81 5.12 2.08
N HIS A 227 16.32 3.88 2.04
CA HIS A 227 17.74 3.63 1.71
C HIS A 227 17.97 3.07 0.31
N THR A 228 17.04 2.25 -0.20
CA THR A 228 17.17 1.61 -1.52
C THR A 228 16.01 1.94 -2.45
N HIS A 229 15.21 2.96 -2.12
CA HIS A 229 14.05 3.40 -2.90
C HIS A 229 13.03 2.27 -3.17
N GLY A 230 12.99 1.26 -2.30
CA GLY A 230 12.09 0.12 -2.44
C GLY A 230 12.72 -1.11 -3.08
N MET A 231 13.93 -0.99 -3.64
CA MET A 231 14.63 -2.11 -4.29
C MET A 231 15.25 -3.03 -3.24
N LEU A 232 14.90 -4.32 -3.30
CA LEU A 232 15.41 -5.33 -2.39
C LEU A 232 16.85 -5.72 -2.76
N ASN A 233 17.65 -5.96 -1.73
CA ASN A 233 18.97 -6.59 -1.84
C ASN A 233 19.05 -7.74 -0.83
N ASP A 234 20.07 -8.58 -0.95
CA ASP A 234 20.22 -9.78 -0.12
C ASP A 234 20.27 -9.47 1.38
N GLU A 235 20.91 -8.36 1.76
CA GLU A 235 21.01 -7.92 3.16
C GLU A 235 19.63 -7.56 3.74
N ASN A 236 18.87 -6.75 3.02
CA ASN A 236 17.54 -6.31 3.42
C ASN A 236 16.58 -7.51 3.47
N ILE A 237 16.63 -8.41 2.48
CA ILE A 237 15.83 -9.63 2.45
C ILE A 237 16.14 -10.52 3.66
N HIS A 238 17.42 -10.68 4.02
CA HIS A 238 17.80 -11.49 5.18
C HIS A 238 17.26 -10.90 6.50
N LYS A 239 17.43 -9.59 6.72
CA LYS A 239 16.88 -8.89 7.89
C LYS A 239 15.36 -8.98 7.95
N PHE A 240 14.70 -8.76 6.80
CA PHE A 240 13.25 -8.76 6.68
C PHE A 240 12.65 -10.15 6.96
N ASN A 241 13.22 -11.22 6.40
CA ASN A 241 12.80 -12.60 6.65
C ASN A 241 12.84 -12.99 8.13
N LYS A 242 13.87 -12.54 8.87
CA LYS A 242 13.96 -12.80 10.32
C LYS A 242 12.78 -12.16 11.07
N ARG A 243 12.37 -10.95 10.67
CA ARG A 243 11.22 -10.26 11.26
C ARG A 243 9.89 -10.88 10.83
N ILE A 244 9.74 -11.26 9.56
CA ILE A 244 8.54 -11.94 9.04
C ILE A 244 8.22 -13.18 9.86
N LYS A 245 9.22 -14.03 10.14
CA LYS A 245 9.00 -15.24 10.95
C LYS A 245 8.39 -14.93 12.32
N ARG A 246 8.94 -13.93 13.02
CA ARG A 246 8.46 -13.52 14.34
C ARG A 246 7.06 -12.89 14.24
N PHE A 247 6.86 -12.00 13.27
CA PHE A 247 5.58 -11.38 12.99
C PHE A 247 4.49 -12.43 12.76
N ARG A 248 4.70 -13.40 11.86
CA ARG A 248 3.72 -14.45 11.56
C ARG A 248 3.30 -15.26 12.79
N GLN A 249 4.26 -15.58 13.68
CA GLN A 249 3.97 -16.25 14.95
C GLN A 249 3.06 -15.39 15.84
N SER A 250 3.43 -14.11 16.07
CA SER A 250 2.63 -13.20 16.89
C SER A 250 1.24 -12.90 16.28
N TYR A 251 1.14 -12.86 14.95
CA TYR A 251 -0.09 -12.61 14.21
C TYR A 251 -1.05 -13.79 14.37
N HIS A 252 -0.55 -15.01 14.18
CA HIS A 252 -1.33 -16.23 14.39
C HIS A 252 -1.87 -16.30 15.83
N SER A 253 -1.03 -16.08 16.83
CA SER A 253 -1.46 -16.13 18.23
C SER A 253 -2.46 -15.03 18.64
N SER A 254 -2.47 -13.91 17.90
CA SER A 254 -3.36 -12.78 18.18
C SER A 254 -4.71 -12.88 17.45
N PHE A 255 -4.73 -13.42 16.22
CA PHE A 255 -5.92 -13.37 15.35
C PHE A 255 -6.46 -14.74 14.91
N LYS A 256 -5.69 -15.82 15.02
CA LYS A 256 -6.08 -17.16 14.58
C LYS A 256 -6.30 -18.13 15.74
N GLU A 257 -5.67 -17.92 16.90
CA GLU A 257 -5.96 -18.69 18.11
C GLU A 257 -7.35 -18.36 18.66
N ILE A 258 -8.25 -19.35 18.63
CA ILE A 258 -9.64 -19.18 19.07
C ILE A 258 -9.71 -19.30 20.59
N LYS A 259 -9.88 -18.17 21.29
CA LYS A 259 -10.00 -18.10 22.76
C LYS A 259 -11.43 -17.84 23.21
N SER A 260 -12.28 -17.38 22.29
CA SER A 260 -13.69 -17.02 22.50
C SER A 260 -14.50 -17.20 21.20
N SER A 261 -15.83 -17.22 21.31
CA SER A 261 -16.72 -17.35 20.15
C SER A 261 -16.58 -16.20 19.14
N SER A 262 -16.21 -14.99 19.60
CA SER A 262 -15.92 -13.85 18.71
C SER A 262 -14.63 -14.03 17.91
N ASP A 263 -13.66 -14.78 18.44
CA ASP A 263 -12.40 -15.06 17.74
C ASP A 263 -12.62 -16.00 16.56
N PHE A 264 -13.62 -16.88 16.63
CA PHE A 264 -13.96 -17.77 15.51
C PHE A 264 -14.29 -16.96 14.25
N ILE A 265 -15.18 -15.98 14.38
CA ILE A 265 -15.60 -15.11 13.27
C ILE A 265 -14.41 -14.27 12.79
N LEU A 266 -13.65 -13.66 13.70
CA LEU A 266 -12.48 -12.86 13.31
C LEU A 266 -11.45 -13.71 12.54
N SER A 267 -11.15 -14.92 13.03
CA SER A 267 -10.17 -15.83 12.46
C SER A 267 -10.51 -16.28 11.03
N SER A 268 -11.81 -16.32 10.68
CA SER A 268 -12.27 -16.67 9.34
C SER A 268 -12.14 -15.55 8.32
N TYR A 269 -12.07 -14.30 8.78
CA TYR A 269 -11.96 -13.14 7.89
C TYR A 269 -10.52 -12.65 7.74
N VAL A 270 -9.68 -12.78 8.78
CA VAL A 270 -8.27 -12.38 8.68
C VAL A 270 -7.47 -13.35 7.80
N ASP A 271 -6.48 -12.83 7.07
CA ASP A 271 -5.59 -13.64 6.23
C ASP A 271 -4.83 -14.68 7.05
N ASP A 272 -4.46 -15.79 6.41
CA ASP A 272 -3.55 -16.75 7.03
C ASP A 272 -2.14 -16.15 7.14
N ALA A 273 -1.51 -16.32 8.30
CA ALA A 273 -0.21 -15.70 8.59
C ALA A 273 0.86 -16.08 7.57
N ASP A 274 0.79 -17.30 7.00
CA ASP A 274 1.74 -17.78 6.01
C ASP A 274 1.60 -17.13 4.62
N GLU A 275 0.43 -16.57 4.33
CA GLU A 275 0.17 -15.82 3.11
C GLU A 275 0.68 -14.38 3.17
N LEU A 276 0.98 -13.86 4.36
CA LEU A 276 1.47 -12.49 4.56
C LEU A 276 2.99 -12.42 4.38
N PHE A 277 3.47 -11.44 3.63
CA PHE A 277 4.88 -11.26 3.29
C PHE A 277 5.45 -12.49 2.58
N ASP A 278 4.82 -12.85 1.45
CA ASP A 278 5.17 -14.04 0.69
C ASP A 278 6.61 -13.96 0.16
N LYS A 279 7.37 -15.04 0.37
CA LYS A 279 8.77 -15.15 -0.04
C LYS A 279 8.93 -15.06 -1.54
N GLU A 280 7.93 -15.48 -2.32
CA GLU A 280 7.98 -15.39 -3.78
C GLU A 280 8.03 -13.93 -4.26
N THR A 281 7.56 -12.98 -3.45
CA THR A 281 7.61 -11.55 -3.76
C THR A 281 8.91 -10.87 -3.31
N LEU A 282 9.71 -11.54 -2.46
CA LEU A 282 10.95 -11.01 -1.88
C LEU A 282 12.17 -11.37 -2.73
N ILE A 283 12.28 -10.74 -3.90
CA ILE A 283 13.31 -11.06 -4.90
C ILE A 283 14.38 -9.97 -4.92
N SER A 284 15.65 -10.38 -4.81
CA SER A 284 16.81 -9.48 -4.89
C SER A 284 16.87 -8.77 -6.25
N GLY A 285 17.16 -7.46 -6.23
CA GLY A 285 17.16 -6.60 -7.42
C GLY A 285 15.77 -6.17 -7.90
N ARG A 286 14.69 -6.51 -7.16
CA ARG A 286 13.32 -6.09 -7.49
C ARG A 286 12.74 -5.18 -6.44
N PHE A 287 11.76 -4.36 -6.82
CA PHE A 287 10.97 -3.55 -5.89
C PHE A 287 10.11 -4.44 -5.00
N TYR A 288 10.01 -4.08 -3.72
CA TYR A 288 9.02 -4.65 -2.83
C TYR A 288 7.76 -3.79 -2.81
N LEU A 289 6.71 -4.22 -3.50
CA LEU A 289 5.42 -3.53 -3.50
C LEU A 289 4.56 -4.04 -2.34
N ILE A 290 3.92 -3.14 -1.59
CA ILE A 290 3.08 -3.50 -0.45
C ILE A 290 1.68 -3.93 -0.95
N PRO A 291 1.27 -5.18 -0.76
CA PRO A 291 -0.09 -5.64 -1.07
C PRO A 291 -1.12 -5.04 -0.09
N ASP A 292 -2.38 -4.95 -0.52
CA ASP A 292 -3.48 -4.40 0.30
C ASP A 292 -3.61 -5.10 1.66
N LYS A 293 -3.54 -6.43 1.66
CA LYS A 293 -3.67 -7.23 2.89
C LYS A 293 -2.63 -6.85 3.94
N GLU A 294 -1.40 -6.58 3.52
CA GLU A 294 -0.33 -6.15 4.40
C GLU A 294 -0.54 -4.70 4.84
N LEU A 295 -0.86 -3.79 3.92
CA LEU A 295 -1.15 -2.39 4.26
C LEU A 295 -2.35 -2.26 5.23
N ASN A 296 -3.38 -3.10 5.07
CA ASN A 296 -4.55 -3.11 5.94
C ASN A 296 -4.21 -3.48 7.38
N ILE A 297 -3.21 -4.35 7.60
CA ILE A 297 -2.72 -4.65 8.95
C ILE A 297 -2.11 -3.39 9.57
N PHE A 298 -1.28 -2.67 8.81
CA PHE A 298 -0.68 -1.42 9.28
C PHE A 298 -1.74 -0.36 9.59
N ARG A 299 -2.69 -0.14 8.68
CA ARG A 299 -3.79 0.82 8.84
C ARG A 299 -4.67 0.51 10.06
N ASN A 300 -5.03 -0.77 10.27
CA ASN A 300 -5.81 -1.16 11.45
C ASN A 300 -5.03 -0.92 12.74
N PHE A 301 -3.74 -1.30 12.75
CA PHE A 301 -2.90 -1.05 13.91
C PHE A 301 -2.80 0.45 14.20
N SER A 302 -2.45 1.25 13.18
CA SER A 302 -2.21 2.68 13.36
C SER A 302 -3.48 3.46 13.71
N SER A 303 -4.61 3.18 13.06
CA SER A 303 -5.87 3.87 13.36
C SER A 303 -6.27 3.61 14.80
N LYS A 304 -6.29 2.34 15.25
CA LYS A 304 -6.75 1.99 16.60
C LYS A 304 -5.75 2.44 17.67
N PHE A 305 -4.45 2.31 17.42
CA PHE A 305 -3.43 2.77 18.36
C PHE A 305 -3.48 4.28 18.57
N MET A 306 -3.55 5.06 17.48
CA MET A 306 -3.57 6.53 17.54
C MET A 306 -4.89 7.06 18.14
N THR A 307 -6.01 6.41 17.86
CA THR A 307 -7.30 6.74 18.51
C THR A 307 -7.26 6.49 20.01
N LEU A 308 -6.77 5.33 20.45
CA LEU A 308 -6.64 5.06 21.89
C LEU A 308 -5.70 6.06 22.56
N LEU A 309 -4.58 6.38 21.90
CA LEU A 309 -3.63 7.37 22.41
C LEU A 309 -4.28 8.75 22.57
N SER A 310 -5.14 9.18 21.65
CA SER A 310 -5.81 10.50 21.74
C SER A 310 -6.81 10.59 22.89
N HIS A 311 -7.35 9.46 23.36
CA HIS A 311 -8.19 9.42 24.55
C HIS A 311 -7.40 9.44 25.86
N LEU A 312 -6.17 8.94 25.83
CA LEU A 312 -5.27 8.86 27.00
C LEU A 312 -4.43 10.13 27.17
N ASP A 313 -4.06 10.77 26.06
CA ASP A 313 -3.28 12.01 26.00
C ASP A 313 -4.22 13.23 26.03
N LYS A 314 -4.58 13.71 27.22
CA LYS A 314 -5.49 14.86 27.42
C LYS A 314 -4.80 16.10 27.92
#